data_AF-A0A554MD15-F1
#
_entry.id   AF-A0A554MD15-F1
#
_cell.length_a   1.000
_cell.length_b   1.000
_cell.length_c   1.000
_cell.angle_alpha   90.00
_cell.angle_beta   90.00
_cell.angle_gamma   90.00
#
_symmetry.space_group_name_H-M   'P 1'
#
loop_
_entity.id
_entity.type
_entity.pdbx_description
1 polymer ?
#
loop_
_entity_poly.entity_id
_entity_poly.type
_entity_poly.pdbx_seq_one_letter_code
_entity_poly.pdbx_strand_id
1 'polypeptide(L)'
;MPLPERKNTWLLDYQRNITSQFGEDGIIEKIFEVIGVDNKWCVEFGALNGRHHSNTWNLINNKGWSAALIEADPFYFEKLKAFYENNKNVTCLNEFINFEGESSLDNVLSCIVIPKTFDLLSIDIDGNDYHVWDSLKLFSPKVVIIEFNPSIPLDIAFAQPRDMKIQQGSSLLSIVELGKVKEYELVAVTEANAIFVKKEFFKRFGIADNSPAVLWQNHKYETKLFQLFDGTLVLRGCDRLIWHNKKIDPEKIQVLPRSKRFYPAGINSKKSVRLLKSFFRKLWFYSLIKKFKK
;
A
#
# COMPACT_ATOMS: atom_id res chain seq x y z
N MET A 1 22.99 -9.08 26.57
CA MET A 1 22.53 -10.37 26.01
C MET A 1 22.02 -10.11 24.61
N PRO A 2 22.36 -10.91 23.59
CA PRO A 2 21.71 -10.81 22.29
C PRO A 2 20.21 -11.06 22.46
N LEU A 3 19.38 -10.28 21.76
CA LEU A 3 17.94 -10.53 21.72
C LEU A 3 17.69 -11.94 21.16
N PRO A 4 16.71 -12.70 21.68
CA PRO A 4 16.35 -13.99 21.10
C PRO A 4 16.00 -13.80 19.63
N GLU A 5 16.42 -14.75 18.78
CA GLU A 5 16.17 -14.70 17.34
C GLU A 5 14.65 -14.76 17.10
N ARG A 6 14.08 -13.65 16.62
CA ARG A 6 12.64 -13.52 16.32
C ARG A 6 12.43 -13.67 14.82
N LYS A 7 11.31 -14.25 14.41
CA LYS A 7 10.84 -14.15 13.02
C LYS A 7 10.68 -12.67 12.67
N ASN A 8 11.03 -12.26 11.45
CA ASN A 8 10.86 -10.87 11.01
C ASN A 8 9.40 -10.37 11.15
N THR A 9 8.42 -11.26 11.05
CA THR A 9 6.98 -10.98 11.15
C THR A 9 6.37 -11.18 12.53
N TRP A 10 7.17 -11.33 13.60
CA TRP A 10 6.68 -11.72 14.94
C TRP A 10 5.59 -10.80 15.53
N LEU A 11 5.50 -9.54 15.09
CA LEU A 11 4.43 -8.64 15.52
C LEU A 11 3.04 -9.13 15.10
N LEU A 12 2.93 -9.90 14.01
CA LEU A 12 1.66 -10.47 13.56
C LEU A 12 1.08 -11.51 14.53
N ASP A 13 1.91 -12.12 15.39
CA ASP A 13 1.44 -13.05 16.43
C ASP A 13 0.56 -12.35 17.49
N TYR A 14 0.55 -11.01 17.50
CA TYR A 14 -0.22 -10.18 18.41
C TYR A 14 -1.48 -9.58 17.77
N GLN A 15 -1.81 -9.97 16.53
CA GLN A 15 -3.01 -9.48 15.84
C GLN A 15 -4.28 -9.73 16.66
N ARG A 16 -5.03 -8.66 16.90
CA ARG A 16 -6.35 -8.70 17.55
C ARG A 16 -7.14 -7.50 17.07
N ASN A 17 -8.45 -7.66 16.94
CA ASN A 17 -9.38 -6.58 16.64
C ASN A 17 -10.29 -6.32 17.85
N ILE A 18 -10.36 -5.06 18.27
CA ILE A 18 -11.44 -4.51 19.10
C ILE A 18 -12.34 -3.68 18.20
N THR A 19 -11.75 -2.81 17.39
CA THR A 19 -12.41 -2.01 16.35
C THR A 19 -11.66 -1.99 15.03
N SER A 20 -10.34 -2.22 15.02
CA SER A 20 -9.55 -2.29 13.79
C SER A 20 -10.00 -3.41 12.86
N GLN A 21 -9.55 -3.37 11.61
CA GLN A 21 -10.02 -4.29 10.58
C GLN A 21 -9.15 -5.56 10.48
N PHE A 22 -7.82 -5.45 10.56
CA PHE A 22 -6.88 -6.50 10.18
C PHE A 22 -5.81 -6.80 11.24
N GLY A 23 -6.17 -6.60 12.51
CA GLY A 23 -5.38 -6.97 13.69
C GLY A 23 -4.56 -5.82 14.28
N GLU A 24 -4.74 -4.60 13.79
CA GLU A 24 -3.95 -3.43 14.18
C GLU A 24 -4.02 -3.14 15.67
N ASP A 25 -5.19 -3.26 16.33
CA ASP A 25 -5.33 -2.97 17.77
C ASP A 25 -4.27 -3.69 18.62
N GLY A 26 -4.08 -4.99 18.37
CA GLY A 26 -3.09 -5.80 19.09
C GLY A 26 -1.63 -5.52 18.69
N ILE A 27 -1.39 -5.24 17.40
CA ILE A 27 -0.05 -4.86 16.91
C ILE A 27 0.38 -3.50 17.51
N ILE A 28 -0.53 -2.53 17.54
CA ILE A 28 -0.29 -1.19 18.09
C ILE A 28 0.05 -1.29 19.58
N GLU A 29 -0.75 -2.03 20.35
CA GLU A 29 -0.44 -2.28 21.77
C GLU A 29 0.96 -2.88 21.91
N LYS A 30 1.31 -3.87 21.08
CA LYS A 30 2.63 -4.52 21.14
C LYS A 30 3.78 -3.59 20.74
N ILE A 31 3.58 -2.73 19.75
CA ILE A 31 4.58 -1.72 19.35
C ILE A 31 4.88 -0.80 20.53
N PHE A 32 3.85 -0.29 21.20
CA PHE A 32 4.04 0.61 22.33
C PHE A 32 4.56 -0.08 23.60
N GLU A 33 4.34 -1.39 23.78
CA GLU A 33 5.08 -2.18 24.79
C GLU A 33 6.60 -2.23 24.52
N VAL A 34 7.02 -2.25 23.25
CA VAL A 34 8.45 -2.31 22.86
C VAL A 34 9.13 -0.95 22.95
N ILE A 35 8.47 0.10 22.48
CA ILE A 35 9.12 1.42 22.32
C ILE A 35 8.78 2.39 23.46
N GLY A 36 7.72 2.12 24.22
CA GLY A 36 7.17 3.01 25.24
C GLY A 36 6.23 4.08 24.65
N VAL A 37 5.35 4.61 25.49
CA VAL A 37 4.42 5.69 25.18
C VAL A 37 4.89 6.97 25.87
N ASP A 38 4.84 8.11 25.19
CA ASP A 38 5.33 9.38 25.77
C ASP A 38 4.17 10.29 26.21
N ASN A 39 3.24 10.59 25.31
CA ASN A 39 2.20 11.58 25.52
C ASN A 39 0.77 11.05 25.33
N LYS A 40 0.60 9.81 24.87
CA LYS A 40 -0.71 9.20 24.61
C LYS A 40 -1.56 10.03 23.65
N TRP A 41 -0.94 10.63 22.64
CA TRP A 41 -1.64 11.30 21.56
C TRP A 41 -1.68 10.48 20.29
N CYS A 42 -2.86 10.39 19.68
CA CYS A 42 -3.05 9.84 18.35
C CYS A 42 -3.77 10.81 17.41
N VAL A 43 -3.55 10.63 16.11
CA VAL A 43 -4.27 11.34 15.05
C VAL A 43 -4.76 10.31 14.03
N GLU A 44 -6.02 10.41 13.60
CA GLU A 44 -6.62 9.54 12.58
C GLU A 44 -7.37 10.37 11.54
N PHE A 45 -7.09 10.11 10.25
CA PHE A 45 -7.82 10.63 9.09
C PHE A 45 -8.71 9.52 8.52
N GLY A 46 -9.86 9.89 7.96
CA GLY A 46 -10.87 8.90 7.57
C GLY A 46 -11.57 8.29 8.78
N ALA A 47 -11.75 9.09 9.84
CA ALA A 47 -12.25 8.61 11.13
C ALA A 47 -13.71 8.11 11.07
N LEU A 48 -14.46 8.37 10.00
CA LEU A 48 -15.86 8.00 9.81
C LEU A 48 -16.72 8.41 11.01
N ASN A 49 -17.28 7.44 11.73
CA ASN A 49 -18.10 7.66 12.94
C ASN A 49 -17.29 7.57 14.24
N GLY A 50 -15.96 7.49 14.14
CA GLY A 50 -15.02 7.41 15.25
C GLY A 50 -14.80 6.03 15.84
N ARG A 51 -15.45 4.97 15.32
CA ARG A 51 -15.38 3.60 15.85
C ARG A 51 -15.24 2.51 14.77
N HIS A 52 -15.91 2.66 13.64
CA HIS A 52 -15.93 1.63 12.60
C HIS A 52 -14.55 1.50 11.96
N HIS A 53 -13.92 0.33 12.07
CA HIS A 53 -12.58 0.03 11.53
C HIS A 53 -11.46 0.94 12.06
N SER A 54 -11.70 1.66 13.17
CA SER A 54 -10.74 2.62 13.70
C SER A 54 -9.55 1.92 14.36
N ASN A 55 -8.35 2.40 14.01
CA ASN A 55 -7.08 1.99 14.60
C ASN A 55 -6.80 2.69 15.94
N THR A 56 -7.52 3.77 16.26
CA THR A 56 -7.30 4.57 17.49
C THR A 56 -8.40 4.43 18.55
N TRP A 57 -9.59 3.92 18.20
CA TRP A 57 -10.72 3.86 19.14
C TRP A 57 -10.38 3.16 20.46
N ASN A 58 -9.66 2.02 20.44
CA ASN A 58 -9.28 1.31 21.66
C ASN A 58 -8.34 2.14 22.55
N LEU A 59 -7.38 2.85 21.95
CA LEU A 59 -6.46 3.73 22.67
C LEU A 59 -7.22 4.86 23.37
N ILE A 60 -8.17 5.47 22.67
CA ILE A 60 -8.96 6.60 23.17
C ILE A 60 -9.89 6.13 24.29
N ASN A 61 -10.74 5.14 24.02
CA ASN A 61 -11.88 4.80 24.86
C ASN A 61 -11.52 3.87 26.02
N ASN A 62 -10.50 3.02 25.86
CA ASN A 62 -10.09 2.07 26.90
C ASN A 62 -8.75 2.40 27.55
N LYS A 63 -7.89 3.21 26.90
CA LYS A 63 -6.54 3.52 27.41
C LYS A 63 -6.33 5.00 27.74
N GLY A 64 -7.35 5.83 27.53
CA GLY A 64 -7.37 7.25 27.91
C GLY A 64 -6.42 8.11 27.08
N TRP A 65 -6.24 7.80 25.80
CA TRP A 65 -5.46 8.63 24.88
C TRP A 65 -6.24 9.88 24.46
N SER A 66 -5.49 10.94 24.18
CA SER A 66 -5.99 12.14 23.51
C SER A 66 -5.91 11.96 22.01
N ALA A 67 -6.85 12.55 21.28
CA ALA A 67 -6.92 12.35 19.83
C ALA A 67 -7.36 13.59 19.05
N ALA A 68 -6.83 13.71 17.84
CA ALA A 68 -7.47 14.47 16.76
C ALA A 68 -8.08 13.48 15.76
N LEU A 69 -9.39 13.53 15.59
CA LEU A 69 -10.13 12.68 14.65
C LEU A 69 -10.68 13.55 13.53
N ILE A 70 -10.30 13.26 12.30
CA ILE A 70 -10.57 14.11 11.15
C ILE A 70 -11.40 13.33 10.14
N GLU A 71 -12.54 13.89 9.77
CA GLU A 71 -13.48 13.29 8.83
C GLU A 71 -13.95 14.36 7.83
N ALA A 72 -13.90 14.04 6.53
CA ALA A 72 -14.22 14.99 5.48
C ALA A 72 -15.73 15.01 5.17
N ASP A 73 -16.40 13.86 5.24
CA ASP A 73 -17.82 13.75 4.95
C ASP A 73 -18.66 14.33 6.11
N PRO A 74 -19.47 15.38 5.87
CA PRO A 74 -20.23 16.03 6.95
C PRO A 74 -21.22 15.09 7.66
N PHE A 75 -21.76 14.08 6.97
CA PHE A 75 -22.71 13.14 7.57
C PHE A 75 -22.01 12.20 8.56
N TYR A 76 -20.83 11.69 8.21
CA TYR A 76 -20.02 10.91 9.15
C TYR A 76 -19.43 11.78 10.26
N PHE A 77 -18.99 12.99 9.94
CA PHE A 77 -18.48 13.94 10.92
C PHE A 77 -19.50 14.26 12.02
N GLU A 78 -20.77 14.50 11.70
CA GLU A 78 -21.79 14.76 12.72
C GLU A 78 -21.98 13.56 13.65
N LYS A 79 -21.86 12.33 13.14
CA LYS A 79 -21.87 11.12 13.99
C LYS A 79 -20.64 11.02 14.87
N LEU A 80 -19.46 11.30 14.32
CA LEU A 80 -18.19 11.34 15.05
C LEU A 80 -18.25 12.35 16.19
N LYS A 81 -18.72 13.57 15.90
CA LYS A 81 -18.88 14.65 16.87
C LYS A 81 -19.86 14.28 17.98
N ALA A 82 -21.03 13.73 17.63
CA ALA A 82 -21.99 13.25 18.62
C ALA A 82 -21.42 12.12 19.48
N PHE A 83 -20.65 11.20 18.89
CA PHE A 83 -20.05 10.07 19.61
C PHE A 83 -19.05 10.53 20.70
N TYR A 84 -18.29 11.60 20.43
CA TYR A 84 -17.28 12.12 21.34
C TYR A 84 -17.67 13.43 22.05
N GLU A 85 -18.96 13.83 22.02
CA GLU A 85 -19.42 15.12 22.55
C GLU A 85 -19.02 15.37 24.02
N ASN A 86 -18.95 14.30 24.82
CA ASN A 86 -18.62 14.33 26.25
C ASN A 86 -17.16 13.98 26.55
N ASN A 87 -16.34 13.68 25.52
CA ASN A 87 -14.95 13.27 25.68
C ASN A 87 -14.01 14.44 25.39
N LYS A 88 -13.59 15.15 26.44
CA LYS A 88 -12.71 16.32 26.34
C LYS A 88 -11.29 16.01 25.83
N ASN A 89 -10.90 14.75 25.76
CA ASN A 89 -9.59 14.35 25.23
C ASN A 89 -9.59 14.24 23.70
N VAL A 90 -10.76 14.30 23.06
CA VAL A 90 -10.91 14.11 21.62
C VAL A 90 -11.31 15.43 20.97
N THR A 91 -10.55 15.83 19.96
CA THR A 91 -10.90 16.94 19.07
C THR A 91 -11.36 16.37 17.74
N CYS A 92 -12.64 16.59 17.40
CA CYS A 92 -13.18 16.20 16.09
C CYS A 92 -13.12 17.38 15.13
N LEU A 93 -12.59 17.18 13.92
CA LEU A 93 -12.49 18.22 12.88
C LEU A 93 -13.17 17.76 11.59
N ASN A 94 -13.96 18.64 10.97
CA ASN A 94 -14.57 18.38 9.66
C ASN A 94 -13.71 19.00 8.57
N GLU A 95 -12.73 18.27 8.07
CA GLU A 95 -11.76 18.79 7.09
C GLU A 95 -11.48 17.76 6.01
N PHE A 96 -11.48 18.22 4.76
CA PHE A 96 -10.93 17.47 3.64
C PHE A 96 -9.43 17.76 3.58
N ILE A 97 -8.62 16.87 4.16
CA ILE A 97 -7.16 17.05 4.20
C ILE A 97 -6.62 17.16 2.78
N ASN A 98 -5.83 18.20 2.52
CA ASN A 98 -5.18 18.46 1.25
C ASN A 98 -3.66 18.29 1.35
N PHE A 99 -2.98 18.34 0.22
CA PHE A 99 -1.54 18.23 0.12
C PHE A 99 -0.82 19.48 0.66
N GLU A 100 -1.46 20.64 0.55
CA GLU A 100 -0.89 21.96 0.83
C GLU A 100 -2.01 22.95 1.18
N GLY A 101 -1.65 24.19 1.53
CA GLY A 101 -2.62 25.22 1.92
C GLY A 101 -3.26 24.98 3.30
N GLU A 102 -4.34 25.69 3.58
CA GLU A 102 -4.98 25.70 4.91
C GLU A 102 -5.46 24.31 5.35
N SER A 103 -5.98 23.50 4.42
CA SER A 103 -6.40 22.13 4.69
C SER A 103 -5.25 21.11 4.65
N SER A 104 -3.99 21.54 4.52
CA SER A 104 -2.86 20.62 4.71
C SER A 104 -2.82 20.11 6.14
N LEU A 105 -2.34 18.88 6.31
CA LEU A 105 -2.32 18.26 7.62
C LEU A 105 -1.54 19.07 8.66
N ASP A 106 -0.40 19.63 8.26
CA ASP A 106 0.42 20.48 9.12
C ASP A 106 -0.36 21.72 9.61
N ASN A 107 -1.17 22.33 8.75
CA ASN A 107 -1.94 23.53 9.12
C ASN A 107 -3.14 23.16 9.98
N VAL A 108 -3.88 22.11 9.63
CA VAL A 108 -5.02 21.60 10.42
C VAL A 108 -4.58 21.23 11.83
N LEU A 109 -3.47 20.49 11.99
CA LEU A 109 -2.95 20.13 13.31
C LEU A 109 -2.35 21.30 14.08
N SER A 110 -1.88 22.35 13.40
CA SER A 110 -1.36 23.55 14.08
C SER A 110 -2.47 24.42 14.68
N CYS A 111 -3.73 24.20 14.30
CA CYS A 111 -4.90 24.88 14.88
C CYS A 111 -5.35 24.28 16.22
N ILE A 112 -4.73 23.18 16.68
CA ILE A 112 -5.07 22.51 17.94
C ILE A 112 -3.85 22.38 18.85
N VAL A 113 -4.09 22.13 20.14
CA VAL A 113 -3.02 21.90 21.12
C VAL A 113 -2.61 20.43 21.07
N ILE A 114 -1.58 20.12 20.27
CA ILE A 114 -1.02 18.77 20.11
C ILE A 114 0.52 18.83 20.12
N PRO A 115 1.22 17.83 20.69
CA PRO A 115 2.68 17.77 20.62
C PRO A 115 3.18 17.66 19.17
N LYS A 116 4.26 18.37 18.83
CA LYS A 116 4.91 18.25 17.51
C LYS A 116 5.41 16.83 17.23
N THR A 117 5.80 16.11 18.27
CA THR A 117 6.07 14.67 18.24
C THR A 117 5.03 13.97 19.11
N PHE A 118 4.01 13.39 18.49
CA PHE A 118 2.97 12.58 19.15
C PHE A 118 3.22 11.08 18.93
N ASP A 119 2.49 10.22 19.64
CA ASP A 119 2.80 8.79 19.64
C ASP A 119 2.33 8.06 18.35
N LEU A 120 1.10 8.30 17.87
CA LEU A 120 0.53 7.53 16.75
C LEU A 120 -0.16 8.38 15.68
N LEU A 121 0.18 8.16 14.41
CA LEU A 121 -0.56 8.66 13.26
C LEU A 121 -1.19 7.50 12.48
N SER A 122 -2.48 7.56 12.18
CA SER A 122 -3.19 6.62 11.30
C SER A 122 -3.72 7.37 10.08
N ILE A 123 -3.34 6.92 8.88
CA ILE A 123 -3.71 7.49 7.59
C ILE A 123 -4.47 6.43 6.79
N ASP A 124 -5.76 6.67 6.57
CA ASP A 124 -6.65 5.79 5.83
C ASP A 124 -7.70 6.64 5.10
N ILE A 125 -7.36 7.10 3.89
CA ILE A 125 -8.20 7.99 3.07
C ILE A 125 -8.41 7.47 1.64
N ASP A 126 -8.28 6.15 1.44
CA ASP A 126 -8.55 5.44 0.19
C ASP A 126 -7.83 6.06 -1.04
N GLY A 127 -6.52 6.29 -0.95
CA GLY A 127 -5.65 6.47 -2.12
C GLY A 127 -4.53 7.48 -1.99
N ASN A 128 -4.83 8.69 -1.51
CA ASN A 128 -3.88 9.82 -1.45
C ASN A 128 -2.97 9.80 -0.21
N ASP A 129 -2.98 8.71 0.53
CA ASP A 129 -2.26 8.48 1.79
C ASP A 129 -0.76 8.77 1.65
N TYR A 130 -0.14 8.27 0.58
CA TYR A 130 1.26 8.52 0.25
C TYR A 130 1.56 10.03 0.18
N HIS A 131 0.73 10.79 -0.54
CA HIS A 131 0.97 12.21 -0.80
C HIS A 131 0.72 13.09 0.41
N VAL A 132 -0.25 12.73 1.24
CA VAL A 132 -0.52 13.38 2.53
C VAL A 132 0.61 13.10 3.52
N TRP A 133 1.10 11.85 3.59
CA TRP A 133 2.23 11.56 4.46
C TRP A 133 3.51 12.25 3.98
N ASP A 134 3.75 12.30 2.67
CA ASP A 134 4.89 13.04 2.13
C ASP A 134 4.80 14.53 2.50
N SER A 135 3.63 15.16 2.35
CA SER A 135 3.46 16.58 2.64
C SER A 135 3.55 16.96 4.12
N LEU A 136 3.39 16.02 5.05
CA LEU A 136 3.58 16.27 6.49
C LEU A 136 5.05 16.57 6.83
N LYS A 137 5.37 17.80 7.21
CA LYS A 137 6.74 18.25 7.55
C LYS A 137 6.87 18.82 8.97
N LEU A 138 5.83 19.44 9.54
CA LEU A 138 5.92 20.10 10.85
C LEU A 138 5.74 19.12 12.03
N PHE A 139 5.02 18.02 11.83
CA PHE A 139 4.81 17.00 12.85
C PHE A 139 5.58 15.72 12.55
N SER A 140 5.97 15.02 13.61
CA SER A 140 6.84 13.84 13.55
C SER A 140 6.34 12.76 14.51
N PRO A 141 5.29 12.01 14.16
CA PRO A 141 4.74 10.94 15.00
C PRO A 141 5.75 9.81 15.27
N LYS A 142 5.65 9.08 16.39
CA LYS A 142 6.56 7.94 16.65
C LYS A 142 6.23 6.72 15.81
N VAL A 143 4.94 6.48 15.60
CA VAL A 143 4.40 5.36 14.83
C VAL A 143 3.48 5.93 13.75
N VAL A 144 3.60 5.41 12.52
CA VAL A 144 2.71 5.74 11.41
C VAL A 144 2.07 4.46 10.91
N ILE A 145 0.75 4.45 10.79
CA ILE A 145 -0.04 3.44 10.09
C ILE A 145 -0.56 4.11 8.83
N ILE A 146 -0.38 3.46 7.69
CA ILE A 146 -0.74 4.03 6.39
C ILE A 146 -1.29 2.95 5.47
N GLU A 147 -2.43 3.24 4.83
CA GLU A 147 -3.04 2.35 3.86
C GLU A 147 -2.18 2.24 2.58
N PHE A 148 -2.16 1.05 1.98
CA PHE A 148 -1.56 0.80 0.68
C PHE A 148 -2.49 -0.04 -0.17
N ASN A 149 -2.31 -0.02 -1.50
CA ASN A 149 -3.05 -0.89 -2.40
C ASN A 149 -2.42 -2.29 -2.42
N PRO A 150 -3.08 -3.33 -1.86
CA PRO A 150 -2.47 -4.64 -1.72
C PRO A 150 -2.48 -5.48 -3.00
N SER A 151 -3.12 -4.98 -4.07
CA SER A 151 -3.11 -5.65 -5.39
C SER A 151 -1.88 -5.32 -6.23
N ILE A 152 -1.13 -4.28 -5.87
CA ILE A 152 0.08 -3.88 -6.59
C ILE A 152 1.23 -4.81 -6.17
N PRO A 153 1.92 -5.48 -7.12
CA PRO A 153 3.05 -6.34 -6.83
C PRO A 153 4.16 -5.66 -5.99
N LEU A 154 4.78 -6.43 -5.10
CA LEU A 154 5.78 -5.94 -4.15
C LEU A 154 7.07 -5.40 -4.79
N ASP A 155 7.34 -5.78 -6.04
CA ASP A 155 8.51 -5.36 -6.82
C ASP A 155 8.22 -4.14 -7.72
N ILE A 156 7.01 -3.56 -7.63
CA ILE A 156 6.61 -2.39 -8.40
C ILE A 156 6.53 -1.17 -7.46
N ALA A 157 7.36 -0.17 -7.74
CA ALA A 157 7.23 1.15 -7.15
C ALA A 157 6.18 1.93 -7.94
N PHE A 158 5.00 2.08 -7.34
CA PHE A 158 3.91 2.89 -7.86
C PHE A 158 3.34 3.78 -6.77
N ALA A 159 3.25 5.08 -7.06
CA ALA A 159 2.38 6.00 -6.34
C ALA A 159 1.41 6.58 -7.36
N GLN A 160 0.13 6.69 -7.00
CA GLN A 160 -0.85 7.34 -7.86
C GLN A 160 -0.43 8.79 -8.16
N PRO A 161 -0.90 9.41 -9.27
CA PRO A 161 -0.65 10.82 -9.51
C PRO A 161 -1.15 11.68 -8.34
N ARG A 162 -0.43 12.77 -8.04
CA ARG A 162 -0.74 13.71 -6.95
C ARG A 162 -1.96 14.57 -7.32
N ASP A 163 -3.14 13.99 -7.18
CA ASP A 163 -4.44 14.62 -7.45
C ASP A 163 -5.50 14.04 -6.51
N MET A 164 -6.17 14.92 -5.76
CA MET A 164 -7.22 14.52 -4.82
C MET A 164 -8.46 13.90 -5.46
N LYS A 165 -8.58 13.98 -6.80
CA LYS A 165 -9.66 13.33 -7.56
C LYS A 165 -9.34 11.90 -7.97
N ILE A 166 -8.11 11.43 -7.73
CA ILE A 166 -7.66 10.10 -8.13
C ILE A 166 -7.64 9.16 -6.92
N GLN A 167 -8.20 7.96 -7.11
CA GLN A 167 -8.22 6.88 -6.12
C GLN A 167 -7.74 5.59 -6.79
N GLN A 168 -6.43 5.38 -6.76
CA GLN A 168 -5.75 4.18 -7.27
C GLN A 168 -4.91 3.51 -6.20
N GLY A 169 -4.58 4.24 -5.12
CA GLY A 169 -3.67 3.82 -4.07
C GLY A 169 -2.21 3.80 -4.51
N SER A 170 -1.34 3.44 -3.58
CA SER A 170 0.10 3.34 -3.79
C SER A 170 0.59 1.95 -3.40
N SER A 171 1.67 1.50 -4.04
CA SER A 171 2.34 0.24 -3.71
C SER A 171 2.96 0.28 -2.31
N LEU A 172 3.05 -0.89 -1.67
CA LEU A 172 3.80 -1.04 -0.42
C LEU A 172 5.26 -0.60 -0.59
N LEU A 173 5.88 -0.90 -1.74
CA LEU A 173 7.26 -0.53 -2.03
C LEU A 173 7.46 0.99 -2.00
N SER A 174 6.63 1.76 -2.71
CA SER A 174 6.73 3.23 -2.71
C SER A 174 6.51 3.82 -1.31
N ILE A 175 5.56 3.29 -0.54
CA ILE A 175 5.34 3.76 0.84
C ILE A 175 6.55 3.46 1.73
N VAL A 176 7.20 2.30 1.58
CA VAL A 176 8.43 1.97 2.31
C VAL A 176 9.58 2.89 1.90
N GLU A 177 9.73 3.21 0.62
CA GLU A 177 10.73 4.17 0.14
C GLU A 177 10.50 5.57 0.73
N LEU A 178 9.25 6.03 0.78
CA LEU A 178 8.89 7.28 1.44
C LEU A 178 9.21 7.25 2.94
N GLY A 179 8.86 6.15 3.63
CA GLY A 179 9.18 5.96 5.04
C GLY A 179 10.67 6.13 5.32
N LYS A 180 11.53 5.54 4.49
CA LYS A 180 12.99 5.69 4.61
C LYS A 180 13.44 7.14 4.45
N VAL A 181 12.92 7.85 3.45
CA VAL A 181 13.21 9.29 3.25
C VAL A 181 12.80 10.13 4.47
N LYS A 182 11.72 9.73 5.15
CA LYS A 182 11.20 10.39 6.34
C LYS A 182 11.84 9.89 7.66
N GLU A 183 12.87 9.04 7.60
CA GLU A 183 13.54 8.40 8.74
C GLU A 183 12.63 7.48 9.59
N TYR A 184 11.79 6.71 8.90
CA TYR A 184 10.98 5.62 9.45
C TYR A 184 11.38 4.26 8.88
N GLU A 185 11.14 3.22 9.65
CA GLU A 185 11.38 1.83 9.27
C GLU A 185 10.09 1.02 9.39
N LEU A 186 9.83 0.16 8.40
CA LEU A 186 8.70 -0.74 8.40
C LEU A 186 8.90 -1.82 9.49
N VAL A 187 7.86 -2.07 10.30
CA VAL A 187 7.90 -3.12 11.34
C VAL A 187 6.83 -4.17 11.19
N ALA A 188 5.69 -3.85 10.57
CA ALA A 188 4.61 -4.80 10.31
C ALA A 188 3.80 -4.39 9.09
N VAL A 189 3.15 -5.36 8.47
CA VAL A 189 2.20 -5.16 7.37
C VAL A 189 0.97 -6.01 7.65
N THR A 190 -0.19 -5.37 7.84
CA THR A 190 -1.50 -6.04 7.85
C THR A 190 -2.08 -6.03 6.45
N GLU A 191 -3.27 -6.59 6.27
CA GLU A 191 -3.88 -6.81 4.96
C GLU A 191 -3.98 -5.58 4.04
N ALA A 192 -4.10 -4.38 4.59
CA ALA A 192 -4.11 -3.14 3.81
C ALA A 192 -3.26 -2.02 4.43
N ASN A 193 -2.70 -2.23 5.63
CA ASN A 193 -1.93 -1.20 6.33
C ASN A 193 -0.45 -1.58 6.47
N ALA A 194 0.42 -0.60 6.19
CA ALA A 194 1.83 -0.66 6.52
C ALA A 194 2.08 0.12 7.82
N ILE A 195 2.83 -0.48 8.76
CA ILE A 195 3.08 0.10 10.07
C ILE A 195 4.57 0.39 10.24
N PHE A 196 4.86 1.65 10.47
CA PHE A 196 6.20 2.22 10.56
C PHE A 196 6.48 2.75 11.95
N VAL A 197 7.74 2.71 12.35
CA VAL A 197 8.26 3.40 13.55
C VAL A 197 9.40 4.32 13.16
N LYS A 198 9.64 5.39 13.92
CA LYS A 198 10.87 6.18 13.73
C LYS A 198 12.09 5.27 13.83
N LYS A 199 13.06 5.49 12.93
CA LYS A 199 14.27 4.67 12.78
C LYS A 199 15.05 4.46 14.07
N GLU A 200 15.05 5.44 14.97
CA GLU A 200 15.68 5.34 16.29
C GLU A 200 15.12 4.21 17.17
N PHE A 201 13.85 3.82 16.98
CA PHE A 201 13.21 2.74 17.71
C PHE A 201 13.36 1.37 17.04
N PHE A 202 13.67 1.33 15.74
CA PHE A 202 13.62 0.11 14.93
C PHE A 202 14.45 -1.06 15.51
N LYS A 203 15.66 -0.78 16.02
CA LYS A 203 16.53 -1.82 16.60
C LYS A 203 15.90 -2.57 17.77
N ARG A 204 14.93 -1.99 18.48
CA ARG A 204 14.24 -2.63 19.61
C ARG A 204 13.33 -3.79 19.18
N PHE A 205 12.95 -3.84 17.91
CA PHE A 205 12.08 -4.88 17.37
C PHE A 205 12.83 -6.18 17.02
N GLY A 206 14.16 -6.13 16.87
CA GLY A 206 14.95 -7.32 16.52
C GLY A 206 14.60 -7.91 15.15
N ILE A 207 14.11 -7.09 14.21
CA ILE A 207 13.82 -7.49 12.83
C ILE A 207 15.11 -7.40 12.02
N ALA A 208 15.51 -8.50 11.38
CA ALA A 208 16.76 -8.57 10.61
C ALA A 208 16.56 -8.10 9.15
N ASP A 209 15.41 -8.40 8.57
CA ASP A 209 15.02 -7.99 7.22
C ASP A 209 13.59 -7.45 7.26
N ASN A 210 13.44 -6.14 7.01
CA ASN A 210 12.15 -5.44 6.95
C ASN A 210 11.70 -5.12 5.53
N SER A 211 12.23 -5.82 4.52
CA SER A 211 11.78 -5.65 3.14
C SER A 211 10.32 -6.06 2.96
N PRO A 212 9.58 -5.43 2.02
CA PRO A 212 8.20 -5.81 1.70
C PRO A 212 8.05 -7.31 1.42
N ALA A 213 8.99 -7.92 0.70
CA ALA A 213 8.98 -9.35 0.36
C ALA A 213 9.04 -10.29 1.59
N VAL A 214 9.56 -9.81 2.71
CA VAL A 214 9.66 -10.57 3.96
C VAL A 214 8.51 -10.26 4.90
N LEU A 215 8.11 -8.98 5.02
CA LEU A 215 7.06 -8.59 5.98
C LEU A 215 5.64 -8.79 5.43
N TRP A 216 5.44 -8.75 4.12
CA TRP A 216 4.14 -9.04 3.50
C TRP A 216 3.92 -10.55 3.40
N GLN A 217 2.84 -11.04 4.02
CA GLN A 217 2.49 -12.46 4.03
C GLN A 217 1.20 -12.79 3.27
N ASN A 218 0.46 -11.77 2.79
CA ASN A 218 -0.88 -11.97 2.23
C ASN A 218 -0.95 -11.73 0.71
N HIS A 219 -0.66 -12.77 -0.07
CA HIS A 219 -0.64 -12.66 -1.54
C HIS A 219 -2.02 -12.84 -2.21
N LYS A 220 -3.13 -12.77 -1.47
CA LYS A 220 -4.47 -13.10 -2.02
C LYS A 220 -4.98 -12.12 -3.08
N TYR A 221 -4.42 -10.91 -3.12
CA TYR A 221 -4.78 -9.85 -4.06
C TYR A 221 -3.88 -9.78 -5.30
N GLU A 222 -2.80 -10.57 -5.33
CA GLU A 222 -1.83 -10.50 -6.42
C GLU A 222 -2.39 -11.09 -7.72
N THR A 223 -2.31 -10.32 -8.80
CA THR A 223 -2.61 -10.80 -10.15
C THR A 223 -1.31 -10.89 -10.96
N LYS A 224 -0.94 -12.09 -11.40
CA LYS A 224 0.26 -12.34 -12.22
C LYS A 224 -0.12 -12.54 -13.67
N LEU A 225 0.50 -11.78 -14.56
CA LEU A 225 0.34 -11.87 -16.02
C LEU A 225 1.62 -12.42 -16.66
N PHE A 226 1.51 -13.48 -17.46
CA PHE A 226 2.63 -14.00 -18.25
C PHE A 226 2.18 -14.47 -19.64
N GLN A 227 3.13 -14.75 -20.52
CA GLN A 227 2.87 -15.08 -21.93
C GLN A 227 3.34 -16.50 -22.24
N LEU A 228 2.53 -17.23 -23.00
CA LEU A 228 2.92 -18.52 -23.57
C LEU A 228 3.54 -18.33 -24.96
N PHE A 229 4.27 -19.35 -25.44
CA PHE A 229 4.94 -19.32 -26.74
C PHE A 229 3.99 -19.11 -27.94
N ASP A 230 2.72 -19.45 -27.79
CA ASP A 230 1.69 -19.24 -28.81
C ASP A 230 1.09 -17.83 -28.80
N GLY A 231 1.54 -16.96 -27.89
CA GLY A 231 1.03 -15.61 -27.68
C GLY A 231 -0.19 -15.51 -26.76
N THR A 232 -0.60 -16.60 -26.11
CA THR A 232 -1.66 -16.56 -25.09
C THR A 232 -1.18 -15.83 -23.84
N LEU A 233 -1.93 -14.81 -23.41
CA LEU A 233 -1.74 -14.16 -22.11
C LEU A 233 -2.43 -14.99 -21.02
N VAL A 234 -1.76 -15.19 -19.88
CA VAL A 234 -2.30 -16.00 -18.79
C VAL A 234 -2.30 -15.19 -17.51
N LEU A 235 -3.45 -15.14 -16.85
CA LEU A 235 -3.60 -14.63 -15.49
C LEU A 235 -3.54 -15.77 -14.47
N ARG A 236 -2.84 -15.54 -13.36
CA ARG A 236 -2.80 -16.41 -12.17
C ARG A 236 -2.86 -15.55 -10.90
N GLY A 237 -3.31 -16.15 -9.81
CA GLY A 237 -3.57 -15.44 -8.55
C GLY A 237 -5.00 -14.91 -8.51
N CYS A 238 -5.17 -13.67 -8.07
CA CYS A 238 -6.46 -12.98 -8.04
C CYS A 238 -7.00 -12.80 -9.48
N ASP A 239 -8.13 -13.43 -9.78
CA ASP A 239 -8.78 -13.36 -11.10
C ASP A 239 -9.98 -12.42 -11.10
N ARG A 240 -10.03 -11.44 -10.18
CA ARG A 240 -11.19 -10.55 -9.98
C ARG A 240 -10.75 -9.11 -9.81
N LEU A 241 -11.55 -8.19 -10.32
CA LEU A 241 -11.51 -6.76 -9.98
C LEU A 241 -12.09 -6.61 -8.57
N ILE A 242 -11.22 -6.50 -7.57
CA ILE A 242 -11.55 -6.62 -6.13
C ILE A 242 -12.65 -5.62 -5.73
N TRP A 243 -12.44 -4.33 -6.03
CA TRP A 243 -13.40 -3.26 -5.70
C TRP A 243 -14.70 -3.28 -6.52
N HIS A 244 -14.75 -4.02 -7.63
CA HIS A 244 -15.94 -4.14 -8.48
C HIS A 244 -16.62 -5.51 -8.36
N ASN A 245 -16.07 -6.40 -7.54
CA ASN A 245 -16.52 -7.77 -7.35
C ASN A 245 -16.75 -8.54 -8.67
N LYS A 246 -15.90 -8.31 -9.68
CA LYS A 246 -16.10 -8.82 -11.05
C LYS A 246 -14.95 -9.71 -11.50
N LYS A 247 -15.26 -10.94 -11.92
CA LYS A 247 -14.24 -11.85 -12.48
C LYS A 247 -13.68 -11.28 -13.78
N ILE A 248 -12.36 -11.35 -13.93
CA ILE A 248 -11.64 -10.99 -15.15
C ILE A 248 -11.86 -12.10 -16.16
N ASP A 249 -12.34 -11.72 -17.34
CA ASP A 249 -12.47 -12.64 -18.47
C ASP A 249 -11.11 -12.78 -19.18
N PRO A 250 -10.45 -13.96 -19.10
CA PRO A 250 -9.12 -14.14 -19.67
C PRO A 250 -9.10 -13.99 -21.19
N GLU A 251 -10.24 -14.10 -21.89
CA GLU A 251 -10.28 -13.87 -23.34
C GLU A 251 -10.30 -12.39 -23.70
N LYS A 252 -10.85 -11.53 -22.84
CA LYS A 252 -10.92 -10.07 -23.10
C LYS A 252 -9.58 -9.37 -22.98
N ILE A 253 -8.62 -9.97 -22.29
CA ILE A 253 -7.26 -9.43 -22.17
C ILE A 253 -6.37 -9.81 -23.35
N GLN A 254 -6.81 -10.72 -24.22
CA GLN A 254 -5.96 -11.29 -25.26
C GLN A 254 -5.77 -10.29 -26.40
N VAL A 255 -4.51 -10.11 -26.82
CA VAL A 255 -4.20 -9.29 -28.01
C VAL A 255 -4.49 -10.08 -29.29
N LEU A 256 -4.21 -11.40 -29.29
CA LEU A 256 -4.48 -12.28 -30.43
C LEU A 256 -5.83 -13.00 -30.28
N PRO A 257 -6.66 -13.07 -31.34
CA PRO A 257 -7.81 -13.96 -31.33
C PRO A 257 -7.36 -15.42 -31.25
N ARG A 258 -8.21 -16.31 -30.72
CA ARG A 258 -7.90 -17.75 -30.56
C ARG A 258 -7.32 -18.40 -31.81
N SER A 259 -7.84 -18.07 -33.00
CA SER A 259 -7.38 -18.62 -34.28
C SER A 259 -5.95 -18.23 -34.66
N LYS A 260 -5.35 -17.24 -34.00
CA LYS A 260 -3.99 -16.77 -34.24
C LYS A 260 -3.01 -17.10 -33.11
N ARG A 261 -3.46 -17.81 -32.06
CA ARG A 261 -2.59 -18.24 -30.96
C ARG A 261 -1.90 -19.55 -31.30
N PHE A 262 -0.75 -19.45 -31.95
CA PHE A 262 0.10 -20.59 -32.28
C PHE A 262 1.57 -20.17 -32.26
N TYR A 263 2.47 -21.10 -31.93
CA TYR A 263 3.90 -20.81 -31.88
C TYR A 263 4.43 -20.37 -33.26
N PRO A 264 4.92 -19.13 -33.42
CA PRO A 264 5.24 -18.58 -34.74
C PRO A 264 6.46 -19.26 -35.40
N ALA A 265 7.36 -19.83 -34.60
CA ALA A 265 8.54 -20.54 -35.09
C ALA A 265 8.30 -22.04 -35.37
N GLY A 266 7.02 -22.47 -35.40
CA GLY A 266 6.61 -23.85 -35.67
C GLY A 266 7.41 -24.51 -36.80
N ILE A 267 8.09 -25.59 -36.45
CA ILE A 267 9.00 -26.37 -37.31
C ILE A 267 8.27 -27.04 -38.50
N ASN A 268 6.94 -27.19 -38.44
CA ASN A 268 6.19 -28.03 -39.38
C ASN A 268 5.40 -27.31 -40.49
N SER A 269 5.05 -26.03 -40.40
CA SER A 269 4.20 -25.41 -41.44
C SER A 269 4.97 -24.92 -42.67
N LYS A 270 6.31 -25.03 -42.66
CA LYS A 270 7.16 -24.38 -43.65
C LYS A 270 8.43 -25.16 -44.00
N LYS A 271 8.45 -26.50 -43.96
CA LYS A 271 9.61 -27.27 -44.47
C LYS A 271 9.94 -26.84 -45.91
N SER A 272 8.92 -26.71 -46.75
CA SER A 272 8.97 -26.16 -48.11
C SER A 272 9.42 -24.70 -48.17
N VAL A 273 8.92 -23.80 -47.31
CA VAL A 273 9.34 -22.38 -47.30
C VAL A 273 10.74 -22.18 -46.72
N ARG A 274 11.18 -23.01 -45.78
CA ARG A 274 12.54 -23.04 -45.24
C ARG A 274 13.52 -23.58 -46.29
N LEU A 275 13.13 -24.62 -47.03
CA LEU A 275 13.84 -25.12 -48.21
C LEU A 275 13.89 -24.07 -49.32
N LEU A 276 12.78 -23.38 -49.62
CA LEU A 276 12.75 -22.31 -50.62
C LEU A 276 13.64 -21.14 -50.21
N LYS A 277 13.56 -20.68 -48.95
CA LYS A 277 14.44 -19.61 -48.43
C LYS A 277 15.91 -20.05 -48.40
N SER A 278 16.19 -21.31 -48.10
CA SER A 278 17.55 -21.89 -48.14
C SER A 278 18.08 -21.96 -49.57
N PHE A 279 17.26 -22.42 -50.52
CA PHE A 279 17.57 -22.47 -51.94
C PHE A 279 17.80 -21.07 -52.52
N PHE A 280 16.90 -20.13 -52.26
CA PHE A 280 17.06 -18.72 -52.67
C PHE A 280 18.31 -18.07 -52.08
N ARG A 281 18.71 -18.42 -50.85
CA ARG A 281 19.96 -17.96 -50.23
C ARG A 281 21.22 -18.58 -50.84
N LYS A 282 21.11 -19.72 -51.52
CA LYS A 282 22.20 -20.40 -52.24
C LYS A 282 22.33 -19.97 -53.70
N LEU A 283 21.36 -19.22 -54.25
CA LEU A 283 21.46 -18.65 -55.58
C LEU A 283 22.55 -17.56 -55.60
N TRP A 284 23.44 -17.61 -56.59
CA TRP A 284 24.62 -16.74 -56.70
C TRP A 284 24.29 -15.24 -56.67
N PHE A 285 23.12 -14.85 -57.17
CA PHE A 285 22.63 -13.48 -57.24
C PHE A 285 21.91 -12.99 -55.96
N TYR A 286 21.73 -13.83 -54.94
CA TYR A 286 21.13 -13.41 -53.66
C TYR A 286 21.93 -12.30 -52.96
N SER A 287 23.26 -12.33 -53.09
CA SER A 287 24.18 -11.30 -52.59
C SER A 287 24.03 -9.97 -53.34
N LEU A 288 23.71 -10.00 -54.63
CA LEU A 288 23.43 -8.82 -55.46
C LEU A 288 22.12 -8.15 -55.04
N ILE A 289 21.05 -8.91 -54.82
CA ILE A 289 19.74 -8.38 -54.40
C ILE A 289 19.83 -7.68 -53.03
N LYS A 290 20.72 -8.16 -52.15
CA LYS A 290 20.93 -7.56 -50.82
C LYS A 290 21.64 -6.19 -50.87
N LYS A 291 22.40 -5.89 -51.93
CA LYS A 291 23.06 -4.59 -52.13
C LYS A 291 22.10 -3.48 -52.59
N PHE A 292 20.96 -3.83 -53.18
CA PHE A 292 19.93 -2.86 -53.63
C PHE A 292 18.85 -2.55 -52.57
N LYS A 293 18.96 -3.13 -51.37
CA LYS A 293 17.99 -2.98 -50.27
C LYS A 293 18.49 -2.11 -49.11
N LYS A 294 19.54 -1.30 -49.35
CA LYS A 294 19.94 -0.22 -48.46
C LYS A 294 19.40 1.10 -48.99
#